data_AF-B7FT48-F1
#
_entry.id   AF-B7FT48-F1
#
_cell.length_a   1.000
_cell.length_b   1.000
_cell.length_c   1.000
_cell.angle_alpha   90.00
_cell.angle_beta   90.00
_cell.angle_gamma   90.00
#
_symmetry.space_group_name_H-M   'P 1'
#
loop_
_entity.id
_entity.type
_entity.pdbx_description
1 polymer ?
#
loop_
_entity_poly.entity_id
_entity_poly.type
_entity_poly.pdbx_seq_one_letter_code
_entity_poly.pdbx_strand_id
1 'polypeptide(L)'
;MADKKIPEAEPMNIATISAGFEKGDFLVREEQGNRVYFDFFEEAFNYISNKGYSRMSREDEKHWVDLMNVIHDSVKGGMKYNTGTLLMVLNRAVTDAHIVAAEKAEKQPKKSMTPSKSDSKSMNP
;
A
#
# COMPACT_ATOMS: atom_id res chain seq x y z
N MET A 1 -7.36 -22.64 34.68
CA MET A 1 -6.64 -21.76 33.75
C MET A 1 -7.70 -20.97 33.01
N ALA A 2 -7.76 -19.65 33.18
CA ALA A 2 -8.79 -18.85 32.54
C ALA A 2 -8.41 -18.66 31.06
N ASP A 3 -9.27 -19.12 30.15
CA ASP A 3 -9.16 -18.82 28.73
C ASP A 3 -9.21 -17.30 28.56
N LYS A 4 -8.05 -16.69 28.30
CA LYS A 4 -7.97 -15.31 27.87
C LYS A 4 -8.64 -15.26 26.50
N LYS A 5 -9.90 -14.82 26.49
CA LYS A 5 -10.64 -14.46 25.28
C LYS A 5 -9.79 -13.43 24.54
N ILE A 6 -9.12 -13.85 23.46
CA ILE A 6 -8.40 -12.94 22.58
C ILE A 6 -9.48 -11.98 22.04
N PRO A 7 -9.33 -10.66 22.20
CA PRO A 7 -10.30 -9.73 21.65
C PRO A 7 -10.41 -9.99 20.15
N GLU A 8 -11.64 -10.18 19.68
CA GLU A 8 -11.95 -10.39 18.28
C GLU A 8 -11.64 -9.08 17.55
N ALA A 9 -10.42 -8.97 17.04
CA ALA A 9 -9.98 -7.80 16.28
C ALA A 9 -10.74 -7.81 14.96
N GLU A 10 -11.53 -6.77 14.71
CA GLU A 10 -12.22 -6.64 13.43
C GLU A 10 -11.18 -6.53 12.30
N PRO A 11 -11.35 -7.28 11.21
CA PRO A 11 -10.45 -7.22 10.08
C PRO A 11 -10.45 -5.80 9.47
N MET A 12 -9.26 -5.28 9.19
CA MET A 12 -9.06 -3.95 8.63
C MET A 12 -8.10 -4.00 7.44
N ASN A 13 -8.38 -3.20 6.42
CA ASN A 13 -7.47 -3.01 5.30
C ASN A 13 -6.49 -1.89 5.62
N ILE A 14 -5.23 -2.11 5.27
CA ILE A 14 -4.15 -1.15 5.47
C ILE A 14 -3.63 -0.65 4.13
N ALA A 15 -3.43 0.66 4.04
CA ALA A 15 -2.68 1.29 2.97
C ALA A 15 -1.53 2.12 3.56
N THR A 16 -0.48 2.33 2.79
CA THR A 16 0.66 3.16 3.20
C THR A 16 1.01 4.17 2.12
N ILE A 17 1.44 5.37 2.56
CA ILE A 17 2.09 6.35 1.70
C ILE A 17 3.56 6.42 2.12
N SER A 18 4.46 6.24 1.17
CA SER A 18 5.90 6.34 1.37
C SER A 18 6.49 7.32 0.37
N ALA A 19 7.69 7.84 0.61
CA ALA A 19 8.39 8.75 -0.30
C ALA A 19 9.84 8.33 -0.57
N GLY A 20 10.47 8.99 -1.56
CA GLY A 20 11.89 8.78 -1.90
C GLY A 20 12.13 7.66 -2.90
N PHE A 21 11.29 7.56 -3.93
CA PHE A 21 11.43 6.57 -5.00
C PHE A 21 11.81 7.22 -6.33
N GLU A 22 12.56 6.51 -7.17
CA GLU A 22 12.98 7.01 -8.50
C GLU A 22 11.82 7.15 -9.51
N LYS A 23 10.72 6.43 -9.30
CA LYS A 23 9.56 6.40 -10.22
C LYS A 23 8.50 7.45 -9.92
N GLY A 24 8.67 8.22 -8.85
CA GLY A 24 7.74 9.24 -8.37
C GLY A 24 8.05 9.57 -6.92
N ASP A 25 7.76 10.80 -6.50
CA ASP A 25 8.11 11.28 -5.17
C ASP A 25 7.36 10.53 -4.07
N PHE A 26 6.14 10.09 -4.35
CA PHE A 26 5.27 9.37 -3.43
C PHE A 26 4.77 8.05 -4.01
N LEU A 27 4.66 7.03 -3.16
CA LEU A 27 4.14 5.70 -3.48
C LEU A 27 3.02 5.34 -2.51
N VAL A 28 1.84 5.06 -3.05
CA VAL A 28 0.73 4.43 -2.32
C VAL A 28 0.82 2.92 -2.52
N ARG A 29 0.88 2.16 -1.41
CA ARG A 29 0.72 0.70 -1.39
C ARG A 29 -0.63 0.36 -0.81
N GLU A 30 -1.45 -0.32 -1.60
CA GLU A 30 -2.79 -0.77 -1.22
C GLU A 30 -2.84 -2.29 -1.00
N GLU A 31 -4.06 -2.77 -0.74
CA GLU A 31 -4.42 -4.18 -0.78
C GLU A 31 -4.02 -4.86 -2.11
N GLN A 32 -3.82 -6.17 -2.05
CA GLN A 32 -3.51 -7.03 -3.20
C GLN A 32 -2.23 -6.62 -3.98
N GLY A 33 -1.30 -5.92 -3.33
CA GLY A 33 -0.01 -5.55 -3.91
C GLY A 33 -0.08 -4.45 -4.96
N ASN A 34 -1.19 -3.71 -5.04
CA ASN A 34 -1.31 -2.55 -5.93
C ASN A 34 -0.37 -1.43 -5.45
N ARG A 35 0.38 -0.87 -6.41
CA ARG A 35 1.42 0.15 -6.18
C ARG A 35 1.18 1.28 -7.18
N VAL A 36 0.90 2.48 -6.67
CA VAL A 36 0.59 3.64 -7.50
C VAL A 36 1.50 4.79 -7.09
N TYR A 37 2.18 5.39 -8.07
CA TYR A 37 3.13 6.48 -7.86
C TYR A 37 2.47 7.83 -8.16
N PHE A 38 2.86 8.85 -7.42
CA PHE A 38 2.38 10.23 -7.54
C PHE A 38 3.55 11.19 -7.41
N ASP A 39 3.41 12.35 -8.06
CA ASP A 39 4.40 13.44 -7.98
C ASP A 39 4.14 14.34 -6.76
N PHE A 40 2.88 14.48 -6.33
CA PHE A 40 2.49 15.29 -5.18
C PHE A 40 1.87 14.48 -4.04
N PHE A 41 2.16 14.87 -2.79
CA PHE A 41 1.61 14.20 -1.61
C PHE A 41 0.09 14.30 -1.55
N GLU A 42 -0.45 15.46 -1.88
CA GLU A 42 -1.88 15.75 -1.87
C GLU A 42 -2.64 14.85 -2.84
N GLU A 43 -2.06 14.55 -4.00
CA GLU A 43 -2.66 13.61 -4.96
C GLU A 43 -2.67 12.18 -4.41
N ALA A 44 -1.56 11.73 -3.82
CA ALA A 44 -1.47 10.43 -3.18
C ALA A 44 -2.49 10.28 -2.03
N PHE A 45 -2.62 11.33 -1.21
CA PHE A 45 -3.56 11.38 -0.10
C PHE A 45 -5.01 11.38 -0.59
N ASN A 46 -5.36 12.28 -1.52
CA ASN A 46 -6.71 12.38 -2.08
C ASN A 46 -7.12 11.07 -2.78
N TYR A 47 -6.21 10.46 -3.54
CA TYR A 47 -6.45 9.18 -4.19
C TYR A 47 -6.86 8.10 -3.20
N ILE A 48 -6.12 7.93 -2.10
CA ILE A 48 -6.39 6.86 -1.14
C ILE A 48 -7.59 7.19 -0.25
N SER A 49 -7.77 8.45 0.14
CA SER A 49 -8.91 8.90 0.93
C SER A 49 -10.24 8.78 0.17
N ASN A 50 -10.26 9.03 -1.14
CA ASN A 50 -11.43 8.80 -1.99
C ASN A 50 -11.86 7.32 -2.06
N LYS A 51 -10.97 6.38 -1.70
CA LYS A 51 -11.28 4.95 -1.57
C LYS A 51 -11.79 4.56 -0.18
N GLY A 52 -12.00 5.54 0.71
CA GLY A 52 -12.52 5.33 2.06
C GLY A 52 -11.46 4.98 3.09
N TYR A 53 -10.17 5.20 2.79
CA TYR A 53 -9.12 5.08 3.78
C TYR A 53 -8.99 6.38 4.59
N SER A 54 -8.93 6.22 5.90
CA SER A 54 -8.64 7.29 6.85
C SER A 54 -7.25 7.13 7.43
N ARG A 55 -6.67 8.22 7.95
CA ARG A 55 -5.44 8.13 8.71
C ARG A 55 -5.65 7.26 9.95
N MET A 56 -4.73 6.34 10.18
CA MET A 56 -4.74 5.49 11.37
C MET A 56 -4.49 6.33 12.64
N SER A 57 -5.04 5.89 13.78
CA SER A 57 -4.73 6.50 15.08
C SER A 57 -3.23 6.36 15.39
N ARG A 58 -2.68 7.21 16.27
CA ARG A 58 -1.24 7.15 16.58
C ARG A 58 -0.87 5.85 17.30
N GLU A 59 -1.77 5.37 18.13
CA GLU A 59 -1.60 4.16 18.93
C GLU A 59 -1.57 2.92 18.02
N ASP A 60 -2.52 2.82 17.10
CA ASP A 60 -2.60 1.71 16.13
C ASP A 60 -1.47 1.80 15.10
N GLU A 61 -1.11 3.01 14.65
CA GLU A 61 0.00 3.24 13.72
C GLU A 61 1.31 2.77 14.34
N LYS A 62 1.54 3.11 15.61
CA LYS A 62 2.70 2.62 16.36
C LYS A 62 2.71 1.11 16.46
N HIS A 63 1.57 0.50 16.82
CA HIS A 63 1.47 -0.95 16.94
C HIS A 63 1.75 -1.66 15.61
N TRP A 64 1.21 -1.13 14.51
CA TRP A 64 1.43 -1.64 13.17
C TRP A 64 2.89 -1.55 12.75
N VAL A 65 3.54 -0.41 13.01
CA VAL A 65 4.97 -0.21 12.71
C VAL A 65 5.84 -1.17 13.52
N ASP A 66 5.58 -1.32 14.82
CA ASP A 66 6.30 -2.25 15.68
C ASP A 66 6.17 -3.69 15.17
N LEU A 67 4.95 -4.11 14.79
CA LEU A 67 4.70 -5.42 14.21
C LEU A 67 5.46 -5.63 12.89
N MET A 68 5.44 -4.63 11.99
CA MET A 68 6.18 -4.70 10.74
C MET A 68 7.68 -4.82 10.97
N ASN A 69 8.24 -4.09 11.94
CA ASN A 69 9.66 -4.21 12.28
C ASN A 69 10.00 -5.63 12.75
N VAL A 70 9.19 -6.24 13.62
CA VAL A 70 9.38 -7.63 14.06
C VAL A 70 9.32 -8.61 12.88
N ILE A 71 8.35 -8.44 11.98
CA ILE A 71 8.23 -9.27 10.78
C ILE A 71 9.46 -9.09 9.88
N HIS A 72 9.92 -7.86 9.68
CA HIS A 72 11.07 -7.55 8.84
C HIS A 72 12.36 -8.17 9.38
N ASP A 73 12.58 -8.08 10.69
CA ASP A 73 13.74 -8.64 11.38
C ASP A 73 13.75 -10.18 11.37
N SER A 74 12.56 -10.79 11.29
CA SER A 74 12.44 -12.25 11.22
C SER A 74 12.97 -12.86 9.90
N VAL A 75 13.12 -12.05 8.84
CA VAL A 75 13.58 -12.49 7.53
C VAL A 75 15.12 -12.48 7.47
N LYS A 76 15.73 -13.67 7.48
CA LYS A 76 17.19 -13.83 7.37
C LYS A 76 17.73 -13.20 6.08
N GLY A 77 18.62 -12.22 6.21
CA GLY A 77 19.18 -11.46 5.09
C GLY A 77 18.42 -10.17 4.74
N GLY A 78 17.38 -9.83 5.51
CA GLY A 78 16.59 -8.61 5.38
C GLY A 78 15.53 -8.67 4.29
N MET A 79 14.50 -7.83 4.44
CA MET A 79 13.49 -7.64 3.40
C MET A 79 14.00 -6.71 2.31
N LYS A 80 14.14 -7.22 1.08
CA LYS A 80 14.55 -6.44 -0.10
C LYS A 80 13.32 -5.78 -0.76
N TYR A 81 12.80 -4.71 -0.18
CA TYR A 81 11.85 -3.83 -0.87
C TYR A 81 12.45 -2.44 -1.13
N ASN A 82 11.86 -1.70 -2.08
CA ASN A 82 12.23 -0.32 -2.39
C ASN A 82 12.35 0.52 -1.10
N THR A 83 13.50 1.17 -0.94
CA THR A 83 13.99 1.89 0.23
C THR A 83 13.38 3.28 0.40
N GLY A 84 12.06 3.38 0.32
CA GLY A 84 11.38 4.64 0.61
C GLY A 84 11.20 4.87 2.10
N THR A 85 11.00 6.12 2.49
CA THR A 85 10.62 6.51 3.85
C THR A 85 9.11 6.38 4.01
N LEU A 86 8.65 5.61 4.99
CA LEU A 86 7.22 5.54 5.33
C LEU A 86 6.76 6.89 5.89
N LEU A 87 5.73 7.48 5.29
CA LEU A 87 5.18 8.78 5.71
C LEU A 87 3.85 8.64 6.47
N MET A 88 3.02 7.67 6.09
CA MET A 88 1.68 7.52 6.65
C MET A 88 1.16 6.09 6.54
N VAL A 89 0.50 5.63 7.60
CA VAL A 89 -0.34 4.43 7.62
C VAL A 89 -1.81 4.84 7.65
N LEU A 90 -2.61 4.23 6.77
CA LEU A 90 -4.04 4.46 6.66
C LEU A 90 -4.80 3.15 6.83
N ASN A 91 -6.02 3.26 7.34
CA ASN A 91 -6.92 2.14 7.54
C ASN A 91 -8.30 2.36 6.93
N ARG A 92 -8.95 1.25 6.60
CA ARG A 92 -10.36 1.17 6.22
C ARG A 92 -10.95 -0.10 6.83
N ALA A 93 -12.17 -0.02 7.36
CA ALA A 93 -12.87 -1.20 7.85
C ALA A 93 -13.16 -2.19 6.71
N VAL A 94 -12.99 -3.49 6.95
CA VAL A 94 -13.41 -4.52 5.99
C VAL A 94 -14.91 -4.70 6.10
N THR A 95 -15.66 -4.33 5.06
CA THR A 95 -17.08 -4.67 4.96
C THR A 95 -17.25 -5.88 4.03
N ASP A 96 -18.34 -6.65 4.21
CA ASP A 96 -18.62 -7.85 3.41
C ASP A 96 -18.58 -7.58 1.89
N ALA A 97 -18.99 -6.39 1.46
CA ALA A 97 -18.94 -5.96 0.05
C ALA A 97 -17.50 -5.88 -0.50
N HIS A 98 -16.52 -5.55 0.34
CA HIS A 98 -15.11 -5.45 -0.05
C HIS A 98 -14.43 -6.82 -0.15
N ILE A 99 -14.85 -7.80 0.67
CA ILE A 99 -14.36 -9.18 0.60
C ILE A 99 -14.72 -9.77 -0.77
N VAL A 100 -15.98 -9.63 -1.18
CA VAL A 100 -16.47 -10.12 -2.48
C VAL A 100 -15.81 -9.40 -3.67
N ALA A 101 -15.47 -8.12 -3.53
CA ALA A 101 -14.75 -7.38 -4.56
C ALA A 101 -13.30 -7.85 -4.72
N ALA A 102 -12.61 -8.15 -3.61
CA ALA A 102 -11.24 -8.68 -3.62
C ALA A 102 -11.17 -10.05 -4.29
N GLU A 103 -12.11 -10.96 -4.01
CA GLU A 103 -12.20 -12.29 -4.64
C GLU A 103 -12.43 -12.22 -6.17
N LYS A 104 -13.21 -11.22 -6.63
CA LYS A 104 -13.44 -11.00 -8.07
C LYS A 104 -12.21 -10.43 -8.77
N ALA A 105 -11.42 -9.60 -8.11
CA ALA A 105 -10.21 -9.00 -8.67
C ALA A 105 -9.08 -10.03 -8.84
N GLU A 106 -9.00 -11.04 -7.96
CA GLU A 106 -7.98 -12.11 -8.05
C GLU A 106 -8.16 -13.00 -9.30
N LYS A 107 -9.38 -13.11 -9.83
CA LYS A 107 -9.68 -13.93 -11.03
C LYS A 107 -9.40 -13.23 -12.36
N GLN A 108 -8.96 -11.96 -12.37
CA GLN A 108 -8.65 -11.26 -13.62
C GLN A 108 -7.13 -11.21 -13.87
N PRO A 109 -6.62 -11.74 -15.00
CA PRO A 109 -5.20 -11.65 -15.31
C PRO A 109 -4.84 -10.21 -15.69
N LYS A 110 -4.02 -9.56 -14.86
CA LYS A 110 -3.49 -8.22 -15.13
C LYS A 110 -2.57 -8.28 -16.36
N LYS A 111 -3.08 -7.93 -17.55
CA LYS A 111 -2.22 -7.59 -18.71
C LYS A 111 -1.49 -6.28 -18.37
N SER A 112 -0.19 -6.38 -18.15
CA SER A 112 0.70 -5.23 -17.99
C SER A 112 0.69 -4.38 -19.27
N MET A 113 -0.05 -3.27 -19.27
CA MET A 113 0.13 -2.21 -20.27
C MET A 113 1.31 -1.36 -19.85
N THR A 114 2.45 -1.58 -20.49
CA THR A 114 3.54 -0.61 -20.52
C THR A 114 3.24 0.35 -21.67
N PRO A 115 3.21 1.69 -21.48
CA PRO A 115 3.09 2.60 -22.61
C PRO A 115 4.37 2.55 -23.43
N SER A 116 4.25 2.08 -24.67
CA SER A 116 5.33 2.05 -25.66
C SER A 116 5.83 3.47 -25.93
N LYS A 117 7.13 3.71 -25.74
CA LYS A 117 7.81 4.90 -26.27
C LYS A 117 7.66 4.93 -27.78
N SER A 118 7.05 5.99 -28.31
CA SER A 118 7.14 6.34 -29.74
C SER A 118 8.51 6.96 -30.01
N ASP A 119 9.34 6.26 -30.78
CA ASP A 119 10.63 6.73 -31.26
C ASP A 119 10.45 8.00 -32.10
N SER A 120 10.95 9.12 -31.57
CA SER A 120 11.05 10.39 -32.28
C SER A 120 12.30 10.34 -33.15
N LYS A 121 12.07 10.15 -34.45
CA LYS A 121 13.05 10.12 -35.53
C LYS A 121 13.90 11.40 -35.54
N SER A 122 15.21 11.26 -35.38
CA SER A 122 16.17 12.35 -35.60
C SER A 122 16.22 12.74 -37.08
N MET A 123 15.98 14.02 -37.37
CA MET A 123 16.50 14.66 -38.57
C MET A 123 17.14 15.96 -38.12
N ASN A 124 18.44 16.10 -38.36
CA ASN A 124 19.09 17.40 -38.38
C ASN A 124 19.64 17.62 -39.80
N PRO A 125 19.59 18.87 -40.31
CA PRO A 125 19.98 19.23 -41.66
C PRO A 125 21.51 19.25 -41.87
#